data_AF-R5IYL8-F1
#
_entry.id   AF-R5IYL8-F1
#
_cell.length_a   1.000
_cell.length_b   1.000
_cell.length_c   1.000
_cell.angle_alpha   90.00
_cell.angle_beta   90.00
_cell.angle_gamma   90.00
#
_symmetry.space_group_name_H-M   'P 1'
#
loop_
_entity.id
_entity.type
_entity.pdbx_description
1 polymer ?
#
loop_
_entity_poly.entity_id
_entity_poly.type
_entity_poly.pdbx_seq_one_letter_code
_entity_poly.pdbx_strand_id
1 'polypeptide(L)'
;MKKQLRGLFCAAALAAVMALPARAAEQTHRAYLCGYPDGSIQPGAPVTRAQLACALVRLAEEPLPEPERVTFFDVPGDHWACAQIGKLTGLGLLPFGDGGWFLPSAAVSWRELCGVLDTLADSETGREIFPALTGAWEEKTVFEAGQGSAAGSAAVSRAELARAMNSLLSRSPDREDAQLRAAAWYWDNQDETAWYYADLIEAAVDHTCRVPVAAEQWTGIG
;
A
#
# COMPACT_ATOMS: atom_id res chain seq x y z
N MET A 1 -3.50 45.80 -60.91
CA MET A 1 -3.51 46.17 -59.47
C MET A 1 -3.33 44.87 -58.68
N LYS A 2 -2.09 44.57 -58.25
CA LYS A 2 -1.66 44.44 -56.83
C LYS A 2 -2.56 43.45 -56.05
N LYS A 3 -2.19 42.16 -56.02
CA LYS A 3 -1.50 41.48 -54.89
C LYS A 3 -2.25 41.67 -53.56
N GLN A 4 -2.66 40.56 -52.92
CA GLN A 4 -2.28 40.24 -51.54
C GLN A 4 -2.40 38.72 -51.33
N LEU A 5 -1.24 38.13 -51.13
CA LEU A 5 -0.93 36.75 -50.80
C LEU A 5 -0.78 36.73 -49.28
N ARG A 6 -1.78 36.26 -48.52
CA ARG A 6 -1.65 36.10 -47.06
C ARG A 6 -2.54 34.94 -46.59
N GLY A 7 -1.92 33.91 -46.02
CA GLY A 7 -2.65 32.89 -45.27
C GLY A 7 -2.22 31.45 -45.48
N LEU A 8 -0.92 31.16 -45.55
CA LEU A 8 -0.42 29.78 -45.60
C LEU A 8 0.86 29.69 -44.77
N PHE A 9 0.78 29.89 -43.44
CA PHE A 9 1.91 29.50 -42.56
C PHE A 9 1.57 29.17 -41.09
N CYS A 10 0.30 29.19 -40.63
CA CYS A 10 0.00 28.94 -39.20
C CYS A 10 -0.68 27.60 -38.86
N ALA A 11 -0.96 26.70 -39.81
CA ALA A 11 -1.69 25.47 -39.48
C ALA A 11 -0.81 24.26 -39.09
N ALA A 12 0.49 24.26 -39.42
CA ALA A 12 1.34 23.09 -39.19
C ALA A 12 2.03 23.06 -37.80
N ALA A 13 2.18 24.20 -37.13
CA ALA A 13 2.86 24.27 -35.83
C ALA A 13 1.93 23.92 -34.64
N LEU A 14 0.61 24.05 -34.80
CA LEU A 14 -0.35 23.81 -33.70
C LEU A 14 -0.77 22.33 -33.56
N ALA A 15 -0.64 21.53 -34.63
CA ALA A 15 -0.96 20.09 -34.58
C ALA A 15 0.18 19.22 -33.99
N ALA A 16 1.43 19.70 -34.00
CA ALA A 16 2.58 18.94 -33.50
C ALA A 16 2.73 18.98 -31.96
N VAL A 17 2.07 19.92 -31.28
CA VAL A 17 2.11 20.02 -29.80
C VAL A 17 1.10 19.08 -29.12
N MET A 18 0.05 18.67 -29.82
CA MET A 18 -1.03 17.80 -29.30
C MET A 18 -0.73 16.29 -29.43
N ALA A 19 0.45 15.91 -29.93
CA ALA A 19 0.82 14.52 -30.20
C ALA A 19 2.10 14.07 -29.48
N LEU A 20 2.55 14.80 -28.45
CA LEU A 20 3.45 14.21 -27.47
C LEU A 20 2.63 13.23 -26.64
N PRO A 21 2.97 11.93 -26.58
CA PRO A 21 2.32 11.05 -25.62
C PRO A 21 2.50 11.70 -24.26
N ALA A 22 1.39 12.03 -23.58
CA ALA A 22 1.44 12.46 -22.20
C ALA A 22 2.12 11.33 -21.43
N ARG A 23 3.38 11.55 -21.02
CA ARG A 23 4.06 10.60 -20.17
C ARG A 23 3.30 10.58 -18.85
N ALA A 24 2.91 9.39 -18.39
CA ALA A 24 2.32 9.23 -17.07
C ALA A 24 3.20 9.94 -16.04
N ALA A 25 2.55 10.66 -15.11
CA ALA A 25 3.24 11.32 -14.02
C ALA A 25 4.03 10.28 -13.21
N GLU A 26 5.18 10.70 -12.69
CA GLU A 26 5.96 9.85 -11.80
C GLU A 26 5.32 9.84 -10.42
N GLN A 27 5.28 8.67 -9.80
CA GLN A 27 4.74 8.44 -8.47
C GLN A 27 5.84 7.84 -7.59
N THR A 28 5.70 8.01 -6.27
CA THR A 28 6.59 7.40 -5.28
C THR A 28 5.77 6.46 -4.43
N HIS A 29 6.16 5.18 -4.45
CA HIS A 29 5.56 4.15 -3.63
C HIS A 29 6.48 3.86 -2.45
N ARG A 30 5.94 4.05 -1.24
CA ARG A 30 6.64 3.65 -0.02
C ARG A 30 6.32 2.20 0.30
N ALA A 31 7.34 1.48 0.77
CA ALA A 31 7.24 0.17 1.36
C ALA A 31 6.45 0.26 2.66
N TYR A 32 5.50 -0.66 2.83
CA TYR A 32 4.73 -0.79 4.06
C TYR A 32 5.03 -2.11 4.79
N LEU A 33 5.48 -3.13 4.08
CA LEU A 33 6.03 -4.35 4.67
C LEU A 33 7.55 -4.24 4.84
N CYS A 34 8.08 -4.86 5.90
CA CYS A 34 9.49 -5.20 6.01
C CYS A 34 9.64 -6.71 6.20
N GLY A 35 10.71 -7.27 5.65
CA GLY A 35 11.13 -8.62 5.99
C GLY A 35 11.71 -8.73 7.40
N TYR A 36 12.25 -9.90 7.67
CA TYR A 36 12.82 -10.29 8.94
C TYR A 36 14.34 -10.10 8.94
N PRO A 37 14.98 -10.04 10.13
CA PRO A 37 16.44 -9.89 10.24
C PRO A 37 17.26 -10.99 9.55
N ASP A 38 16.65 -12.14 9.27
CA ASP A 38 17.26 -13.27 8.55
C ASP A 38 17.20 -13.11 7.01
N GLY A 39 16.71 -11.97 6.51
CA GLY A 39 16.60 -11.70 5.09
C GLY A 39 15.39 -12.36 4.39
N SER A 40 14.44 -12.91 5.16
CA SER A 40 13.19 -13.48 4.62
C SER A 40 12.04 -12.46 4.61
N ILE A 41 11.03 -12.64 3.75
CA ILE A 41 9.76 -11.90 3.78
C ILE A 41 8.60 -12.77 4.29
N GLN A 42 8.77 -14.09 4.35
CA GLN A 42 7.81 -15.10 4.79
C GLN A 42 6.41 -14.95 4.16
N PRO A 43 6.25 -15.19 2.85
CA PRO A 43 5.01 -14.94 2.11
C PRO A 43 3.74 -15.51 2.78
N GLY A 44 3.83 -16.75 3.26
CA GLY A 44 2.71 -17.48 3.87
C GLY A 44 2.54 -17.28 5.38
N ALA A 45 3.43 -16.53 6.04
CA ALA A 45 3.28 -16.27 7.47
C ALA A 45 2.10 -15.32 7.74
N PRO A 46 1.33 -15.51 8.82
CA PRO A 46 0.26 -14.59 9.19
C PRO A 46 0.84 -13.23 9.60
N VAL A 47 0.12 -12.16 9.25
CA VAL A 47 0.44 -10.81 9.71
C VAL A 47 -0.02 -10.66 11.16
N THR A 48 0.87 -10.19 12.02
CA THR A 48 0.54 -9.88 13.42
C THR A 48 -0.07 -8.49 13.59
N ARG A 49 -0.82 -8.25 14.69
CA ARG A 49 -1.38 -6.93 15.01
C ARG A 49 -0.32 -5.84 15.06
N ALA A 50 0.86 -6.12 15.63
CA ALA A 50 1.98 -5.19 15.66
C ALA A 50 2.52 -4.87 14.26
N GLN A 51 2.63 -5.87 13.38
CA GLN A 51 3.07 -5.65 12.00
C GLN A 51 2.04 -4.84 11.20
N LEU A 52 0.73 -5.09 11.39
CA LEU A 52 -0.32 -4.29 10.77
C LEU A 52 -0.24 -2.83 11.21
N ALA A 53 -0.03 -2.57 12.51
CA ALA A 53 0.15 -1.21 13.01
C ALA A 53 1.32 -0.48 12.33
N CYS A 54 2.46 -1.16 12.17
CA CYS A 54 3.62 -0.60 11.47
C CYS A 54 3.36 -0.37 9.98
N ALA A 55 2.66 -1.29 9.31
CA ALA A 55 2.30 -1.14 7.91
C ALA A 55 1.37 0.07 7.69
N LEU A 56 0.34 0.22 8.51
CA LEU A 56 -0.58 1.35 8.44
C LEU A 56 0.14 2.68 8.69
N VAL A 57 1.01 2.80 9.71
CA VAL A 57 1.77 4.03 9.91
C VAL A 57 2.64 4.40 8.69
N ARG A 58 3.17 3.42 7.95
CA ARG A 58 3.95 3.67 6.72
C ARG A 58 3.11 4.06 5.51
N LEU A 59 1.86 3.63 5.49
CA LEU A 59 0.89 3.97 4.45
C LEU A 59 0.23 5.33 4.66
N ALA A 60 0.50 6.01 5.77
CA ALA A 60 -0.03 7.34 6.03
C ALA A 60 0.50 8.32 4.97
N GLU A 61 -0.43 9.01 4.30
CA GLU A 61 -0.13 10.02 3.29
C GLU A 61 0.10 11.37 3.96
N GLU A 62 -0.57 11.61 5.09
CA GLU A 62 -0.40 12.79 5.93
C GLU A 62 0.23 12.45 7.30
N PRO A 63 0.89 13.42 7.97
CA PRO A 63 1.40 13.22 9.32
C PRO A 63 0.28 12.85 10.30
N LEU A 64 0.47 11.75 11.04
CA LEU A 64 -0.46 11.39 12.11
C LEU A 64 -0.48 12.52 13.17
N PRO A 65 -1.66 13.02 13.58
CA PRO A 65 -1.77 14.00 14.64
C PRO A 65 -1.39 13.41 16.00
N GLU A 66 -1.26 14.28 17.01
CA GLU A 66 -0.93 13.85 18.38
C GLU A 66 -2.06 12.96 18.95
N PRO A 67 -1.76 11.70 19.31
CA PRO A 67 -2.75 10.75 19.79
C PRO A 67 -3.07 10.94 21.27
N GLU A 68 -4.22 10.44 21.71
CA GLU A 68 -4.41 10.20 23.15
C GLU A 68 -3.40 9.16 23.66
N ARG A 69 -2.94 9.32 24.91
CA ARG A 69 -1.99 8.38 25.49
C ARG A 69 -2.68 7.07 25.85
N VAL A 70 -2.35 6.02 25.12
CA VAL A 70 -2.79 4.64 25.38
C VAL A 70 -1.58 3.76 25.73
N THR A 71 -1.75 2.89 26.73
CA THR A 71 -0.74 1.91 27.15
C THR A 71 -1.38 0.53 27.32
N PHE A 72 -0.63 -0.52 27.01
CA PHE A 72 -1.08 -1.90 27.16
C PHE A 72 -0.11 -2.70 28.03
N PHE A 73 -0.62 -3.68 28.78
CA PHE A 73 0.20 -4.49 29.68
C PHE A 73 1.25 -5.34 28.95
N ASP A 74 0.97 -5.72 27.72
CA ASP A 74 1.80 -6.58 26.86
C ASP A 74 2.57 -5.81 25.78
N VAL A 75 2.56 -4.47 25.83
CA VAL A 75 3.32 -3.60 24.93
C VAL A 75 4.18 -2.66 25.78
N PRO A 76 5.33 -3.13 26.31
CA PRO A 76 6.24 -2.27 27.05
C PRO A 76 6.84 -1.19 26.15
N GLY A 77 7.33 -0.10 26.75
CA GLY A 77 7.83 1.07 26.01
C GLY A 77 9.01 0.81 25.07
N ASP A 78 9.74 -0.29 25.29
CA ASP A 78 10.86 -0.75 24.46
C ASP A 78 10.44 -1.80 23.40
N HIS A 79 9.15 -2.16 23.34
CA HIS A 79 8.63 -2.99 22.26
C HIS A 79 8.76 -2.25 20.92
N TRP A 80 9.30 -2.93 19.90
CA TRP A 80 9.64 -2.34 18.60
C TRP A 80 8.46 -1.66 17.88
N ALA A 81 7.22 -2.10 18.15
CA ALA A 81 5.99 -1.52 17.61
C ALA A 81 5.26 -0.57 18.60
N CYS A 82 5.80 -0.31 19.80
CA CYS A 82 5.11 0.44 20.85
C CYS A 82 4.60 1.80 20.35
N ALA A 83 5.44 2.53 19.61
CA ALA A 83 5.08 3.84 19.10
C ALA A 83 3.95 3.79 18.07
N GLN A 84 4.00 2.84 17.14
CA GLN A 84 3.02 2.70 16.06
C GLN A 84 1.67 2.21 16.60
N ILE A 85 1.71 1.24 17.52
CA ILE A 85 0.53 0.76 18.24
C ILE A 85 -0.11 1.94 18.98
N GLY A 86 0.64 2.60 19.87
CA GLY A 86 0.12 3.71 20.67
C GLY A 86 -0.45 4.85 19.84
N LYS A 87 0.20 5.21 18.72
CA LYS A 87 -0.30 6.22 17.77
C LYS A 87 -1.66 5.85 17.20
N LEU A 88 -1.78 4.69 16.55
CA LEU A 88 -3.04 4.34 15.87
C LEU A 88 -4.17 4.03 16.86
N THR A 89 -3.87 3.40 18.01
CA THR A 89 -4.89 3.15 19.03
C THR A 89 -5.35 4.43 19.70
N GLY A 90 -4.44 5.37 19.98
CA GLY A 90 -4.77 6.66 20.59
C GLY A 90 -5.48 7.63 19.65
N LEU A 91 -5.47 7.37 18.33
CA LEU A 91 -6.32 8.04 17.34
C LEU A 91 -7.65 7.30 17.11
N GLY A 92 -7.86 6.16 17.74
CA GLY A 92 -9.03 5.30 17.50
C GLY A 92 -9.05 4.63 16.13
N LEU A 93 -7.92 4.61 15.41
CA LEU A 93 -7.80 4.08 14.04
C LEU A 93 -7.41 2.60 13.99
N LEU A 94 -6.98 2.03 15.12
CA LEU A 94 -6.67 0.62 15.25
C LEU A 94 -7.51 0.03 16.40
N PRO A 95 -8.69 -0.54 16.11
CA PRO A 95 -9.66 -1.02 17.10
C PRO A 95 -9.25 -2.37 17.72
N PHE A 96 -8.00 -2.49 18.15
CA PHE A 96 -7.50 -3.58 18.98
C PHE A 96 -7.23 -3.07 20.39
N GLY A 97 -7.22 -3.99 21.35
CA GLY A 97 -7.07 -3.65 22.76
C GLY A 97 -8.36 -3.91 23.51
N ASP A 98 -8.36 -4.94 24.36
CA ASP A 98 -9.47 -5.20 25.28
C ASP A 98 -8.92 -5.50 26.68
N GLY A 99 -9.57 -4.95 27.71
CA GLY A 99 -9.14 -5.12 29.09
C GLY A 99 -7.68 -4.69 29.40
N GLY A 100 -7.09 -3.81 28.59
CA GLY A 100 -5.69 -3.37 28.72
C GLY A 100 -4.65 -4.25 28.00
N TRP A 101 -5.08 -5.22 27.18
CA TRP A 101 -4.21 -6.13 26.41
C TRP A 101 -4.36 -5.89 24.92
N PHE A 102 -3.24 -5.66 24.21
CA PHE A 102 -3.26 -5.43 22.76
C PHE A 102 -3.11 -6.72 21.96
N LEU A 103 -2.35 -7.68 22.49
CA LEU A 103 -1.94 -8.93 21.86
C LEU A 103 -1.10 -8.69 20.59
N PRO A 104 0.10 -8.05 20.71
CA PRO A 104 0.88 -7.60 19.55
C PRO A 104 1.30 -8.73 18.60
N SER A 105 1.49 -9.93 19.13
CA SER A 105 1.87 -11.13 18.36
C SER A 105 0.68 -11.94 17.82
N ALA A 106 -0.57 -11.56 18.15
CA ALA A 106 -1.74 -12.24 17.61
C ALA A 106 -1.86 -11.98 16.11
N ALA A 107 -2.20 -13.03 15.35
CA ALA A 107 -2.49 -12.92 13.93
C ALA A 107 -3.77 -12.09 13.70
N VAL A 108 -3.77 -11.28 12.65
CA VAL A 108 -4.95 -10.54 12.19
C VAL A 108 -5.76 -11.42 11.25
N SER A 109 -7.03 -11.63 11.55
CA SER A 109 -7.97 -12.30 10.64
C SER A 109 -8.48 -11.35 9.55
N TRP A 110 -8.98 -11.89 8.44
CA TRP A 110 -9.62 -11.08 7.38
C TRP A 110 -10.74 -10.18 7.93
N ARG A 111 -11.56 -10.70 8.84
CA ARG A 111 -12.62 -9.92 9.48
C ARG A 111 -12.07 -8.77 10.31
N GLU A 112 -10.98 -8.98 11.03
CA GLU A 112 -10.33 -7.91 11.78
C GLU A 112 -9.72 -6.88 10.82
N LEU A 113 -9.04 -7.30 9.76
CA LEU A 113 -8.51 -6.38 8.74
C LEU A 113 -9.61 -5.52 8.12
N CYS A 114 -10.73 -6.12 7.70
CA CYS A 114 -11.88 -5.37 7.19
C CYS A 114 -12.42 -4.39 8.24
N GLY A 115 -12.54 -4.81 9.50
CA GLY A 115 -12.98 -3.92 10.58
C GLY A 115 -12.03 -2.75 10.84
N VAL A 116 -10.71 -2.95 10.65
CA VAL A 116 -9.75 -1.84 10.67
C VAL A 116 -10.02 -0.90 9.50
N LEU A 117 -10.17 -1.41 8.28
CA LEU A 117 -10.44 -0.59 7.09
C LEU A 117 -11.77 0.18 7.19
N ASP A 118 -12.82 -0.46 7.73
CA ASP A 118 -14.09 0.20 8.06
C ASP A 118 -13.87 1.34 9.06
N THR A 119 -13.08 1.12 10.10
CA THR A 119 -12.74 2.16 11.10
C THR A 119 -11.99 3.33 10.48
N LEU A 120 -11.07 3.07 9.54
CA LEU A 120 -10.36 4.14 8.83
C LEU A 120 -11.32 4.96 7.96
N ALA A 121 -12.19 4.31 7.20
CA ALA A 121 -13.13 4.97 6.29
C ALA A 121 -14.22 5.76 7.04
N ASP A 122 -14.74 5.22 8.14
CA ASP A 122 -15.79 5.87 8.93
C ASP A 122 -15.26 7.06 9.76
N SER A 123 -13.94 7.15 9.98
CA SER A 123 -13.30 8.23 10.74
C SER A 123 -12.92 9.41 9.84
N GLU A 124 -13.21 10.65 10.28
CA GLU A 124 -12.67 11.85 9.64
C GLU A 124 -11.14 11.86 9.65
N THR A 125 -10.54 11.50 10.79
CA THR A 125 -9.08 11.40 10.94
C THR A 125 -8.51 10.32 10.03
N GLY A 126 -9.21 9.20 9.87
CA GLY A 126 -8.78 8.12 8.98
C GLY A 126 -8.79 8.54 7.51
N ARG A 127 -9.85 9.21 7.06
CA ARG A 127 -9.95 9.74 5.69
C ARG A 127 -8.94 10.85 5.39
N GLU A 128 -8.56 11.65 6.38
CA GLU A 128 -7.52 12.67 6.21
C GLU A 128 -6.12 12.04 6.08
N ILE A 129 -5.81 11.02 6.88
CA ILE A 129 -4.47 10.39 6.91
C ILE A 129 -4.27 9.39 5.77
N PHE A 130 -5.34 8.72 5.35
CA PHE A 130 -5.31 7.61 4.39
C PHE A 130 -6.29 7.79 3.20
N PRO A 131 -6.32 8.96 2.54
CA PRO A 131 -7.36 9.28 1.57
C PRO A 131 -7.45 8.27 0.42
N ALA A 132 -6.33 7.75 -0.10
CA ALA A 132 -6.36 6.76 -1.17
C ALA A 132 -6.94 5.42 -0.69
N LEU A 133 -6.50 4.95 0.48
CA LEU A 133 -6.94 3.68 1.04
C LEU A 133 -8.43 3.71 1.42
N THR A 134 -8.89 4.78 2.07
CA THR A 134 -10.30 4.91 2.48
C THR A 134 -11.20 5.12 1.28
N GLY A 135 -10.80 5.93 0.29
CA GLY A 135 -11.56 6.12 -0.93
C GLY A 135 -11.77 4.82 -1.70
N ALA A 136 -10.70 4.03 -1.88
CA ALA A 136 -10.80 2.72 -2.55
C ALA A 136 -11.64 1.71 -1.76
N TRP A 137 -11.56 1.72 -0.42
CA TRP A 137 -12.36 0.84 0.44
C TRP A 137 -13.86 1.16 0.36
N GLU A 138 -14.22 2.45 0.35
CA GLU A 138 -15.61 2.91 0.22
C GLU A 138 -16.24 2.52 -1.11
N GLU A 139 -15.48 2.65 -2.21
CA GLU A 139 -15.92 2.26 -3.55
C GLU A 139 -15.97 0.74 -3.75
N LYS A 140 -15.34 -0.04 -2.85
CA LYS A 140 -15.22 -1.51 -2.91
C LYS A 140 -14.74 -2.01 -4.26
N THR A 141 -13.91 -1.23 -4.95
CA THR A 141 -13.71 -1.37 -6.39
C THR A 141 -12.98 -2.65 -6.78
N VAL A 142 -12.18 -3.27 -5.92
CA VAL A 142 -11.72 -4.66 -6.12
C VAL A 142 -11.36 -5.29 -4.77
N PHE A 143 -12.09 -6.33 -4.37
CA PHE A 143 -11.61 -7.31 -3.39
C PHE A 143 -11.82 -8.72 -3.97
N GLU A 144 -10.91 -9.15 -4.84
CA GLU A 144 -10.80 -10.56 -5.26
C GLU A 144 -9.88 -11.38 -4.32
N ALA A 145 -9.63 -10.90 -3.10
CA ALA A 145 -8.95 -11.70 -2.08
C ALA A 145 -9.96 -12.61 -1.36
N GLY A 146 -10.08 -13.86 -1.85
CA GLY A 146 -10.53 -14.99 -1.04
C GLY A 146 -12.01 -15.00 -0.64
N GLN A 147 -12.94 -14.82 -1.59
CA GLN A 147 -14.36 -15.05 -1.32
C GLN A 147 -14.69 -16.54 -1.18
N GLY A 148 -14.59 -17.02 0.05
CA GLY A 148 -15.33 -18.18 0.52
C GLY A 148 -15.78 -17.90 1.95
N SER A 149 -17.06 -18.13 2.25
CA SER A 149 -17.73 -17.93 3.57
C SER A 149 -16.99 -18.54 4.79
N ALA A 150 -15.97 -19.37 4.59
CA ALA A 150 -15.05 -19.87 5.61
C ALA A 150 -13.91 -18.90 6.01
N ALA A 151 -13.69 -17.80 5.28
CA ALA A 151 -12.53 -16.91 5.40
C ALA A 151 -12.61 -15.85 6.51
N GLY A 152 -13.78 -15.61 7.12
CA GLY A 152 -13.97 -14.55 8.13
C GLY A 152 -13.18 -14.75 9.45
N SER A 153 -12.58 -15.93 9.66
CA SER A 153 -11.71 -16.21 10.82
C SER A 153 -10.28 -16.57 10.44
N ALA A 154 -9.99 -16.72 9.14
CA ALA A 154 -8.66 -17.08 8.68
C ALA A 154 -7.70 -15.89 8.88
N ALA A 155 -6.50 -16.19 9.38
CA ALA A 155 -5.43 -15.21 9.47
C ALA A 155 -5.02 -14.75 8.07
N VAL A 156 -4.78 -13.45 7.90
CA VAL A 156 -4.28 -12.87 6.65
C VAL A 156 -2.78 -13.15 6.58
N SER A 157 -2.34 -13.84 5.53
CA SER A 157 -0.91 -14.01 5.26
C SER A 157 -0.29 -12.71 4.74
N ARG A 158 1.04 -12.61 4.80
CA ARG A 158 1.78 -11.44 4.30
C ARG A 158 1.59 -11.22 2.80
N ALA A 159 1.56 -12.31 2.03
CA ALA A 159 1.27 -12.30 0.60
C ALA A 159 -0.15 -11.78 0.31
N GLU A 160 -1.14 -12.23 1.08
CA GLU A 160 -2.53 -11.78 0.94
C GLU A 160 -2.70 -10.31 1.32
N LEU A 161 -2.07 -9.86 2.40
CA LEU A 161 -2.08 -8.45 2.79
C LEU A 161 -1.45 -7.59 1.69
N ALA A 162 -0.28 -7.98 1.16
CA ALA A 162 0.40 -7.24 0.10
C ALA A 162 -0.51 -7.06 -1.13
N ARG A 163 -1.11 -8.14 -1.61
CA ARG A 163 -2.06 -8.09 -2.72
C ARG A 163 -3.26 -7.19 -2.46
N ALA A 164 -3.89 -7.34 -1.29
CA ALA A 164 -5.07 -6.56 -0.94
C ALA A 164 -4.76 -5.06 -0.85
N MET A 165 -3.67 -4.70 -0.17
CA MET A 165 -3.28 -3.30 0.01
C MET A 165 -2.78 -2.70 -1.31
N ASN A 166 -2.01 -3.42 -2.13
CA ASN A 166 -1.64 -2.95 -3.47
C ASN A 166 -2.87 -2.68 -4.32
N SER A 167 -3.85 -3.59 -4.33
CA SER A 167 -5.12 -3.40 -5.05
C SER A 167 -5.88 -2.16 -4.58
N LEU A 168 -6.02 -1.96 -3.27
CA LEU A 168 -6.70 -0.77 -2.73
C LEU A 168 -5.95 0.52 -3.06
N LEU A 169 -4.62 0.49 -3.01
CA LEU A 169 -3.76 1.64 -3.35
C LEU A 169 -3.59 1.83 -4.86
N SER A 170 -4.30 1.04 -5.68
CA SER A 170 -4.17 1.05 -7.15
C SER A 170 -2.74 0.83 -7.66
N ARG A 171 -1.93 0.08 -6.89
CA ARG A 171 -0.58 -0.37 -7.29
C ARG A 171 -0.71 -1.67 -8.08
N SER A 172 -0.04 -1.74 -9.23
CA SER A 172 -0.22 -2.85 -10.18
C SER A 172 1.14 -3.27 -10.73
N PRO A 173 1.98 -3.90 -9.88
CA PRO A 173 3.37 -4.18 -10.23
C PRO A 173 3.47 -5.12 -11.43
N ASP A 174 4.28 -4.74 -12.42
CA ASP A 174 4.59 -5.60 -13.55
C ASP A 174 5.67 -6.62 -13.16
N ARG A 175 5.30 -7.89 -13.13
CA ARG A 175 6.24 -8.99 -12.82
C ARG A 175 7.40 -9.10 -13.80
N GLU A 176 7.22 -8.60 -15.02
CA GLU A 176 8.25 -8.62 -16.06
C GLU A 176 9.20 -7.41 -15.97
N ASP A 177 8.90 -6.42 -15.13
CA ASP A 177 9.73 -5.24 -14.94
C ASP A 177 11.12 -5.61 -14.39
N ALA A 178 12.15 -5.15 -15.09
CA ALA A 178 13.53 -5.49 -14.77
C ALA A 178 14.02 -4.87 -13.45
N GLN A 179 13.55 -3.68 -13.09
CA GLN A 179 13.91 -3.05 -11.82
C GLN A 179 13.20 -3.74 -10.64
N LEU A 180 11.92 -4.08 -10.81
CA LEU A 180 11.20 -4.89 -9.82
C LEU A 180 11.93 -6.22 -9.58
N ARG A 181 12.32 -6.93 -10.64
CA ARG A 181 13.09 -8.19 -10.51
C ARG A 181 14.45 -7.99 -9.86
N ALA A 182 15.13 -6.88 -10.14
CA ALA A 182 16.38 -6.53 -9.46
C ALA A 182 16.18 -6.21 -7.97
N ALA A 183 14.96 -5.84 -7.57
CA ALA A 183 14.56 -5.58 -6.19
C ALA A 183 14.05 -6.82 -5.42
N ALA A 184 14.13 -8.02 -6.01
CA ALA A 184 13.79 -9.28 -5.35
C ALA A 184 14.84 -9.69 -4.31
N TRP A 185 14.99 -8.92 -3.23
CA TRP A 185 16.07 -9.07 -2.24
C TRP A 185 15.85 -10.19 -1.23
N TYR A 186 14.60 -10.61 -1.02
CA TYR A 186 14.25 -11.62 -0.02
C TYR A 186 14.44 -13.03 -0.58
N TRP A 187 15.27 -13.83 0.07
CA TRP A 187 15.70 -15.14 -0.45
C TRP A 187 14.55 -16.16 -0.57
N ASP A 188 13.46 -15.97 0.17
CA ASP A 188 12.26 -16.81 0.16
C ASP A 188 11.15 -16.30 -0.78
N ASN A 189 11.42 -15.24 -1.55
CA ASN A 189 10.55 -14.73 -2.62
C ASN A 189 11.28 -14.65 -3.96
N GLN A 190 11.77 -15.81 -4.43
CA GLN A 190 12.55 -15.92 -5.67
C GLN A 190 11.81 -16.69 -6.79
N ASP A 191 10.69 -17.35 -6.48
CA ASP A 191 9.86 -18.01 -7.49
C ASP A 191 9.06 -16.97 -8.27
N GLU A 192 9.60 -16.55 -9.41
CA GLU A 192 8.97 -15.57 -10.29
C GLU A 192 7.60 -16.02 -10.79
N THR A 193 7.23 -17.31 -10.70
CA THR A 193 5.90 -17.81 -11.09
C THR A 193 4.87 -17.71 -9.98
N ALA A 194 5.30 -17.57 -8.72
CA ALA A 194 4.41 -17.45 -7.57
C ALA A 194 3.49 -16.25 -7.73
N TRP A 195 2.22 -16.42 -7.36
CA TRP A 195 1.23 -15.37 -7.53
C TRP A 195 1.61 -14.10 -6.77
N TYR A 196 2.23 -14.22 -5.59
CA TYR A 196 2.59 -13.10 -4.71
C TYR A 196 3.94 -12.46 -5.03
N TYR A 197 4.66 -12.97 -6.04
CA TYR A 197 6.05 -12.57 -6.29
C TYR A 197 6.22 -11.05 -6.40
N ALA A 198 5.49 -10.46 -7.34
CA ALA A 198 5.53 -9.02 -7.60
C ALA A 198 4.88 -8.20 -6.47
N ASP A 199 3.76 -8.69 -5.91
CA ASP A 199 3.04 -8.02 -4.82
C ASP A 199 3.90 -7.81 -3.58
N LEU A 200 4.72 -8.81 -3.21
CA LEU A 200 5.59 -8.71 -2.04
C LEU A 200 6.77 -7.76 -2.26
N ILE A 201 7.29 -7.67 -3.48
CA ILE A 201 8.37 -6.75 -3.83
C ILE A 201 7.82 -5.31 -3.79
N GLU A 202 6.67 -5.09 -4.44
CA GLU A 202 5.90 -3.84 -4.43
C GLU A 202 5.59 -3.34 -3.01
N ALA A 203 5.24 -4.25 -2.10
CA ALA A 203 4.90 -3.92 -0.73
C ALA A 203 6.12 -3.60 0.16
N ALA A 204 7.32 -4.06 -0.23
CA ALA A 204 8.48 -4.12 0.66
C ALA A 204 9.70 -3.29 0.21
N VAL A 205 9.60 -2.62 -0.94
CA VAL A 205 10.68 -1.81 -1.51
C VAL A 205 10.17 -0.41 -1.82
N ASP A 206 10.87 0.60 -1.31
CA ASP A 206 10.63 1.99 -1.71
C ASP A 206 11.04 2.15 -3.18
N HIS A 207 10.19 2.76 -4.01
CA HIS A 207 10.50 2.93 -5.41
C HIS A 207 9.73 4.09 -6.03
N THR A 208 10.18 4.52 -7.20
CA THR A 208 9.43 5.43 -8.06
C THR A 208 8.92 4.67 -9.27
N CYS A 209 7.75 5.07 -9.76
CA CYS A 209 7.13 4.39 -10.89
C CYS A 209 6.38 5.36 -11.80
N ARG A 210 6.01 4.87 -12.98
CA ARG A 210 5.02 5.48 -13.86
C ARG A 210 3.98 4.41 -14.17
N VAL A 211 2.71 4.81 -14.22
CA VAL A 211 1.60 3.91 -14.56
C VAL A 211 1.10 4.26 -15.96
N PRO A 212 1.72 3.71 -17.03
CA PRO A 212 1.12 3.74 -18.36
C PRO A 212 -0.14 2.86 -18.41
N VAL A 213 -0.87 2.91 -19.52
CA VAL A 213 -2.20 2.28 -19.67
C VAL A 213 -2.23 0.75 -19.42
N ALA A 214 -1.09 0.05 -19.47
CA ALA A 214 -1.02 -1.41 -19.42
C ALA A 214 -0.59 -1.98 -18.06
N ALA A 215 0.53 -1.52 -17.50
CA ALA A 215 1.09 -1.99 -16.23
C ALA A 215 2.10 -0.98 -15.71
N GLU A 216 2.35 -1.01 -14.40
CA GLU A 216 3.31 -0.13 -13.74
C GLU A 216 4.75 -0.40 -14.22
N GLN A 217 5.50 0.67 -14.47
CA GLN A 217 6.91 0.62 -14.81
C GLN A 217 7.74 1.30 -13.73
N TRP A 218 8.66 0.56 -13.13
CA TRP A 218 9.53 1.10 -12.09
C TRP A 218 10.61 1.97 -12.74
N THR A 219 10.80 3.17 -12.18
CA THR A 219 11.76 4.16 -12.69
C THR A 219 12.98 4.33 -11.80
N GLY A 220 12.92 3.90 -10.54
CA GLY A 220 14.04 3.89 -9.61
C GLY A 220 13.74 3.11 -8.33
N ILE A 221 14.79 2.60 -7.68
CA ILE A 221 14.73 1.87 -6.41
C ILE A 221 15.34 2.75 -5.31
N GLY A 222 14.66 2.85 -4.17
CA GLY A 222 15.03 3.63 -2.99
C GLY A 222 15.71 2.81 -1.90
#